data_AF-A0A849HBL1-F1
#
_entry.id   AF-A0A849HBL1-F1
#
_cell.length_a   1.000
_cell.length_b   1.000
_cell.length_c   1.000
_cell.angle_alpha   90.00
_cell.angle_beta   90.00
_cell.angle_gamma   90.00
#
_symmetry.space_group_name_H-M   'P 1'
#
loop_
_entity.id
_entity.type
_entity.pdbx_description
1 polymer ?
#
loop_
_entity_poly.entity_id
_entity_poly.type
_entity_poly.pdbx_seq_one_letter_code
_entity_poly.pdbx_strand_id
1 'polypeptide(L)'
;MPTKNRLVVLLLATALGIIVGPSRLQGVVRQESHQEQELFQSIERNRESHLAFLQELIRAQAGGEESVQAVVASRFENLGLEVETLRLEPTQLSPALEFAADET
;
A
#
# COMPACT_ATOMS: atom_id res chain seq x y z
N MET A 1 -16.49 50.31 -25.73
CA MET A 1 -16.17 49.03 -26.43
C MET A 1 -14.76 49.07 -26.98
N PRO A 2 -13.84 48.27 -26.40
CA PRO A 2 -12.81 47.60 -27.19
C PRO A 2 -12.70 46.11 -26.77
N THR A 3 -13.26 45.20 -27.56
CA THR A 3 -13.33 43.75 -27.31
C THR A 3 -12.52 42.93 -28.32
N LYS A 4 -11.51 43.52 -28.97
CA LYS A 4 -10.71 42.82 -30.00
C LYS A 4 -9.33 42.34 -29.53
N ASN A 5 -8.77 42.86 -28.43
CA ASN A 5 -7.41 42.51 -28.01
C ASN A 5 -7.31 41.37 -26.98
N ARG A 6 -8.43 40.94 -26.37
CA ARG A 6 -8.43 39.83 -25.40
C ARG A 6 -8.52 38.46 -26.04
N LEU A 7 -9.03 38.36 -27.27
CA LEU A 7 -9.24 37.10 -27.96
C LEU A 7 -7.94 36.55 -28.59
N VAL A 8 -7.01 37.42 -28.97
CA VAL A 8 -5.70 37.01 -29.52
C VAL A 8 -4.76 36.49 -28.43
N VAL A 9 -4.83 37.06 -27.22
CA VAL A 9 -4.03 36.60 -26.07
C VAL A 9 -4.51 35.23 -25.57
N LEU A 10 -5.82 34.95 -25.64
CA LEU A 10 -6.36 33.65 -25.23
C LEU A 10 -6.01 32.52 -26.21
N LEU A 11 -5.87 32.81 -27.50
CA LEU A 11 -5.46 31.83 -28.52
C LEU A 11 -3.95 31.55 -28.52
N LEU A 12 -3.12 32.47 -28.03
CA LEU A 12 -1.68 32.21 -27.87
C LEU A 12 -1.37 31.35 -26.64
N ALA A 13 -2.19 31.41 -25.58
CA ALA A 13 -2.00 30.60 -24.38
C ALA A 13 -2.36 29.11 -24.61
N THR A 14 -3.29 28.81 -25.52
CA THR A 14 -3.62 27.42 -25.89
C THR A 14 -2.65 26.83 -26.91
N ALA A 15 -1.91 27.63 -27.67
CA ALA A 15 -0.86 27.16 -28.57
C ALA A 15 0.45 26.80 -27.84
N LEU A 16 0.72 27.35 -26.65
CA LEU A 16 1.91 27.01 -25.86
C LEU A 16 1.74 25.80 -24.92
N GLY A 17 0.52 25.28 -24.77
CA GLY A 17 0.23 24.12 -23.91
C GLY A 17 0.52 22.75 -24.55
N ILE A 18 0.86 22.70 -25.85
CA ILE A 18 1.09 21.45 -26.60
C ILE A 18 2.59 21.18 -26.83
N ILE A 19 3.48 22.08 -26.37
CA ILE A 19 4.95 21.89 -26.45
C ILE A 19 5.52 21.38 -25.12
N VAL A 20 4.77 20.52 -24.43
CA VAL A 20 5.34 19.59 -23.44
C VAL A 20 4.90 18.22 -23.92
N GLY A 21 5.75 17.63 -24.76
CA GLY A 21 5.43 16.42 -25.50
C GLY A 21 5.01 15.24 -24.61
N PRO A 22 4.35 14.23 -25.20
CA PRO A 22 3.89 13.01 -24.51
C PRO A 22 5.03 12.19 -23.85
N SER A 23 6.28 12.59 -24.05
CA SER A 23 7.48 11.94 -23.51
C SER A 23 7.64 12.04 -21.99
N ARG A 24 6.97 12.98 -21.29
CA ARG A 24 7.03 13.05 -19.82
C ARG A 24 5.99 12.18 -19.10
N LEU A 25 4.89 11.80 -19.77
CA LEU A 25 3.90 10.86 -19.21
C LEU A 25 4.34 9.39 -19.37
N GLN A 26 5.18 9.09 -20.37
CA GLN A 26 5.74 7.75 -20.55
C GLN A 26 6.78 7.35 -19.49
N GLY A 27 7.41 8.31 -18.82
CA GLY A 27 8.37 8.03 -17.75
C GLY A 27 7.71 7.52 -16.46
N VAL A 28 6.57 8.11 -16.09
CA VAL A 28 5.84 7.75 -14.85
C VAL A 28 5.18 6.36 -14.98
N VAL A 29 4.46 6.12 -16.09
CA VAL A 29 3.78 4.82 -16.33
C VAL A 29 4.78 3.66 -16.48
N ARG A 30 5.96 3.91 -17.05
CA ARG A 30 6.99 2.87 -17.22
C ARG A 30 7.73 2.57 -15.92
N GLN A 31 7.90 3.56 -15.04
CA GLN A 31 8.55 3.37 -13.75
C GLN A 31 7.69 2.53 -12.78
N GLU A 32 6.37 2.74 -12.77
CA GLU A 32 5.43 1.91 -12.00
C GLU A 32 5.48 0.45 -12.43
N SER A 33 5.53 0.18 -13.75
CA SER A 33 5.61 -1.20 -14.26
C SER A 33 6.89 -1.94 -13.85
N HIS A 34 8.01 -1.22 -13.68
CA HIS A 34 9.27 -1.83 -13.26
C HIS A 34 9.27 -2.15 -11.76
N GLN A 35 8.77 -1.24 -10.93
CA GLN A 35 8.66 -1.47 -9.48
C GLN A 35 7.68 -2.61 -9.16
N GLU A 36 6.55 -2.65 -9.86
CA GLU A 36 5.57 -3.74 -9.73
C GLU A 36 6.18 -5.09 -10.13
N GLN A 37 6.91 -5.14 -11.23
CA GLN A 37 7.55 -6.37 -11.69
C GLN A 37 8.64 -6.86 -10.73
N GLU A 38 9.42 -5.94 -10.16
CA GLU A 38 10.42 -6.26 -9.11
C GLU A 38 9.74 -6.80 -7.84
N LEU A 39 8.62 -6.21 -7.44
CA LEU A 39 7.82 -6.70 -6.32
C LEU A 39 7.32 -8.13 -6.57
N PHE A 40 6.70 -8.41 -7.72
CA PHE A 40 6.22 -9.76 -8.05
C PHE A 40 7.35 -10.79 -8.10
N GLN A 41 8.50 -10.42 -8.69
CA GLN A 41 9.68 -11.29 -8.67
C GLN A 41 10.22 -11.50 -7.26
N SER A 42 10.13 -10.51 -6.37
CA SER A 42 10.50 -10.69 -4.96
C SER A 42 9.57 -11.67 -4.24
N ILE A 43 8.25 -11.60 -4.50
CA ILE A 43 7.26 -12.53 -3.93
C ILE A 43 7.51 -13.95 -4.44
N GLU A 44 7.72 -14.11 -5.74
CA GLU A 44 7.96 -15.44 -6.34
C GLU A 44 9.26 -16.07 -5.81
N ARG A 45 10.33 -15.29 -5.66
CA ARG A 45 11.59 -15.76 -5.05
C ARG A 45 11.42 -16.23 -3.61
N ASN A 46 10.45 -15.66 -2.87
CA ASN A 46 10.18 -16.00 -1.48
C ASN A 46 8.96 -16.92 -1.30
N ARG A 47 8.41 -17.47 -2.38
CA ARG A 47 7.19 -18.30 -2.39
C ARG A 47 7.23 -19.42 -1.37
N GLU A 48 8.33 -20.15 -1.27
CA GLU A 48 8.47 -21.25 -0.32
C GLU A 48 8.40 -20.78 1.14
N SER A 49 9.04 -19.64 1.47
CA SER A 49 8.94 -19.05 2.80
C SER A 49 7.51 -18.61 3.12
N HIS A 50 6.78 -18.03 2.15
CA HIS A 50 5.39 -17.65 2.35
C HIS A 50 4.49 -18.86 2.57
N LEU A 51 4.68 -19.93 1.79
CA LEU A 51 3.93 -21.18 1.97
C LEU A 51 4.22 -21.85 3.32
N ALA A 52 5.48 -21.87 3.76
CA ALA A 52 5.85 -22.41 5.06
C ALA A 52 5.17 -21.63 6.20
N PHE A 53 5.16 -20.30 6.12
CA PHE A 53 4.48 -19.46 7.11
C PHE A 53 2.96 -19.70 7.13
N LEU A 54 2.31 -19.82 5.97
CA LEU A 54 0.88 -20.15 5.90
C LEU A 54 0.56 -21.52 6.52
N GLN A 55 1.41 -22.52 6.28
CA GLN A 55 1.25 -23.84 6.89
C GLN A 55 1.43 -23.79 8.41
N GLU A 56 2.34 -22.96 8.90
CA GLU A 56 2.54 -22.74 10.33
C GLU A 56 1.31 -22.10 10.98
N LEU A 57 0.73 -21.07 10.35
CA LEU A 57 -0.52 -20.45 10.80
C LEU A 57 -1.67 -21.47 10.87
N ILE A 58 -1.83 -22.31 9.84
CA ILE A 58 -2.86 -23.37 9.82
C ILE A 58 -2.66 -24.36 10.97
N ARG A 59 -1.42 -24.75 11.27
CA ARG A 59 -1.13 -25.66 12.39
C ARG A 59 -1.42 -25.00 13.74
N ALA A 60 -1.10 -23.71 13.88
CA ALA A 60 -1.33 -22.95 15.10
C ALA A 60 -2.81 -22.76 15.44
N GLN A 61 -3.70 -22.78 14.44
CA GLN A 61 -5.16 -22.69 14.67
C GLN A 61 -5.69 -23.76 15.64
N ALA A 62 -5.10 -24.96 15.66
CA ALA A 62 -5.49 -26.01 16.60
C ALA A 62 -5.22 -25.63 18.07
N GLY A 63 -4.30 -24.70 18.32
CA GLY A 63 -3.97 -24.14 19.64
C GLY A 63 -4.73 -22.85 19.96
N GLY A 64 -5.71 -22.45 19.13
CA GLY A 64 -6.51 -21.25 19.33
C GLY A 64 -5.82 -19.95 18.95
N GLU A 65 -6.46 -18.84 19.31
CA GLU A 65 -6.05 -17.48 18.91
C GLU A 65 -4.66 -17.11 19.42
N GLU A 66 -4.35 -17.33 20.69
CA GLU A 66 -3.05 -17.00 21.28
C GLU A 66 -1.88 -17.69 20.54
N SER A 67 -2.10 -18.93 20.08
CA SER A 67 -1.10 -19.67 19.32
C SER A 67 -0.84 -19.04 17.95
N VAL A 68 -1.90 -18.56 17.26
CA VAL A 68 -1.77 -17.85 15.99
C VAL A 68 -1.07 -16.50 16.18
N GLN A 69 -1.47 -15.76 17.22
CA GLN A 69 -0.84 -14.48 17.57
C GLN A 69 0.67 -14.66 17.85
N ALA A 70 1.06 -15.73 18.56
CA ALA A 70 2.47 -16.03 18.83
C ALA A 70 3.29 -16.29 17.55
N VAL A 71 2.71 -17.00 16.56
CA VAL A 71 3.36 -17.22 15.26
C VAL A 71 3.55 -15.92 14.49
N VAL A 72 2.55 -15.03 14.52
CA VAL A 72 2.64 -13.71 13.89
C VAL A 72 3.66 -12.81 14.59
N ALA A 73 3.65 -12.78 15.92
CA ALA A 73 4.62 -12.04 16.72
C ALA A 73 6.07 -12.46 16.40
N SER A 74 6.33 -13.77 16.44
CA SER A 74 7.63 -14.34 16.06
C SER A 74 8.04 -13.95 14.65
N ARG A 75 7.10 -13.92 13.69
CA ARG A 75 7.42 -13.49 12.32
C ARG A 75 7.87 -12.02 12.26
N PHE A 76 7.24 -11.14 13.02
CA PHE A 76 7.63 -9.72 13.08
C PHE A 76 8.96 -9.50 13.81
N GLU A 77 9.20 -10.22 14.91
CA GLU A 77 10.51 -10.20 15.59
C GLU A 77 11.64 -10.64 14.66
N ASN A 78 11.42 -11.69 13.87
CA ASN A 78 12.38 -12.16 12.87
C ASN A 78 12.63 -11.16 11.73
N LEU A 79 11.73 -10.20 11.52
CA LEU A 79 11.91 -9.08 10.59
C LEU A 79 12.64 -7.88 11.25
N GLY A 80 13.02 -8.00 12.53
CA GLY A 80 13.70 -6.96 13.30
C GLY A 80 12.74 -5.94 13.91
N LEU A 81 11.46 -6.26 14.04
CA LEU A 81 10.48 -5.40 14.70
C LEU A 81 10.37 -5.74 16.19
N GLU A 82 10.03 -4.73 16.97
CA GLU A 82 9.62 -4.91 18.37
C GLU A 82 8.13 -5.24 18.41
N VAL A 83 7.76 -6.28 19.17
CA VAL A 83 6.37 -6.73 19.28
C VAL A 83 5.93 -6.65 20.74
N GLU A 84 4.79 -5.99 20.96
CA GLU A 84 4.11 -5.93 22.26
C GLU A 84 2.80 -6.72 22.18
N THR A 85 2.58 -7.62 23.14
CA THR A 85 1.32 -8.36 23.26
C THR A 85 0.49 -7.79 24.40
N LEU A 86 -0.69 -7.29 24.07
CA LEU A 86 -1.64 -6.73 25.03
C LEU A 86 -2.78 -7.71 25.29
N ARG A 87 -3.09 -7.93 26.56
CA ARG A 87 -4.33 -8.60 26.98
C ARG A 87 -5.32 -7.53 27.39
N LEU A 88 -6.34 -7.34 26.55
CA LEU A 88 -7.37 -6.34 26.77
C LEU A 88 -8.58 -7.01 27.43
N GLU A 89 -9.02 -6.43 28.55
CA GLU A 89 -10.31 -6.78 29.11
C GLU A 89 -11.42 -6.15 28.25
N PRO A 90 -12.61 -6.77 28.11
CA PRO A 90 -13.69 -6.24 27.25
C PRO A 90 -14.10 -4.79 27.56
N THR A 91 -13.91 -4.32 28.79
CA THR A 91 -14.18 -2.93 29.21
C THR A 91 -13.13 -1.91 28.75
N GLN A 92 -12.00 -2.38 28.22
CA GLN A 92 -10.87 -1.55 27.76
C GLN A 92 -10.90 -1.34 26.23
N LEU A 93 -11.77 -2.04 25.50
CA LEU A 93 -12.01 -1.82 24.09
C LEU A 93 -13.03 -0.69 23.94
N SER A 94 -12.55 0.52 23.61
CA SER A 94 -13.45 1.59 23.17
C SER A 94 -14.02 1.22 21.80
N PRO A 95 -15.35 1.18 21.60
CA PRO A 95 -15.96 0.91 20.29
C PRO A 95 -15.48 1.85 19.17
N ALA A 96 -14.97 3.04 19.53
CA ALA A 96 -14.40 4.00 18.58
C ALA A 96 -13.09 3.49 17.92
N LEU A 97 -12.40 2.51 18.51
CA LEU A 97 -11.18 1.91 17.96
C LEU A 97 -11.46 0.64 17.14
N GLU A 98 -12.64 0.04 17.27
CA GLU A 98 -12.98 -1.25 16.66
C GLU A 98 -13.46 -1.12 15.20
N PHE A 99 -13.87 0.09 14.77
CA PHE A 99 -14.51 0.32 13.46
C PHE A 99 -13.87 1.45 12.62
N ALA A 100 -12.63 1.86 12.92
CA ALA A 100 -11.92 2.89 12.14
C ALA A 100 -11.42 2.37 10.76
N ALA A 101 -12.25 1.59 10.06
CA ALA A 101 -12.01 1.09 8.71
C ALA A 101 -12.81 1.84 7.63
N ASP A 102 -13.74 2.75 7.98
CA ASP A 102 -14.54 3.51 7.00
C ASP A 102 -14.68 4.99 7.40
N GLU A 103 -13.64 5.80 7.16
CA GLU A 103 -13.80 7.25 6.91
C GLU A 103 -12.79 7.71 5.86
N THR A 104 -13.07 7.41 4.59
CA THR A 104 -12.61 8.20 3.43
C THR A 104 -13.71 8.28 2.38
#